data_AF-A0A090X4V7-F1
#
_entry.id   AF-A0A090X4V7-F1
#
_cell.length_a   1.000
_cell.length_b   1.000
_cell.length_c   1.000
_cell.angle_alpha   90.00
_cell.angle_beta   90.00
_cell.angle_gamma   90.00
#
_symmetry.space_group_name_H-M   'P 1'
#
loop_
_entity.id
_entity.type
_entity.pdbx_description
1 polymer ?
#
loop_
_entity_poly.entity_id
_entity_poly.type
_entity_poly.pdbx_seq_one_letter_code
_entity_poly.pdbx_strand_id
1 'polypeptide(L)'
;MKKVFTNPLFKWLFRWLHPDIGVGIAQYLSVKNKLISGDDDATFLGEENEWLVQYAKRKLEDKHRDYFIFGHRHLPMNIDLGNNSNYLNIGDWIQYFTYGVFDGEQLELKTYELNTDN
;
A
#
# COMPACT_ATOMS: atom_id res chain seq x y z
N MET A 1 0.37 16.77 -8.23
CA MET A 1 -1.06 17.07 -8.50
C MET A 1 -1.82 17.66 -7.31
N LYS A 2 -1.65 17.16 -6.07
CA LYS A 2 -2.43 17.63 -4.89
C LYS A 2 -2.47 19.16 -4.72
N LYS A 3 -1.34 19.85 -4.89
CA LYS A 3 -1.22 21.33 -4.78
C LYS A 3 -2.08 22.10 -5.81
N VAL A 4 -2.30 21.55 -7.00
CA VAL A 4 -3.11 22.21 -8.05
C VAL A 4 -4.60 22.09 -7.71
N PHE A 5 -5.04 20.91 -7.27
CA PHE A 5 -6.44 20.66 -6.92
C PHE A 5 -6.88 21.26 -5.59
N THR A 6 -5.95 21.56 -4.68
CA THR A 6 -6.28 22.21 -3.39
C THR A 6 -6.28 23.74 -3.48
N ASN A 7 -5.67 24.33 -4.51
CA ASN A 7 -5.56 25.77 -4.66
C ASN A 7 -6.94 26.41 -4.97
N PRO A 8 -7.33 27.49 -4.25
CA PRO A 8 -8.62 28.16 -4.42
C PRO A 8 -8.92 28.62 -5.85
N LEU A 9 -7.90 29.06 -6.60
CA LEU A 9 -8.05 29.55 -7.97
C LEU A 9 -8.48 28.42 -8.92
N PHE A 10 -7.86 27.25 -8.81
CA PHE A 10 -8.20 26.09 -9.64
C PHE A 10 -9.57 25.51 -9.26
N LYS A 11 -9.94 25.52 -7.97
CA LYS A 11 -11.30 25.16 -7.54
C LYS A 11 -12.34 26.13 -8.10
N TRP A 12 -12.03 27.42 -8.12
CA TRP A 12 -12.92 28.44 -8.69
C TRP A 12 -13.10 28.24 -10.19
N LEU A 13 -12.02 28.02 -10.95
CA LEU A 13 -12.10 27.72 -12.39
C LEU A 13 -12.88 26.44 -12.68
N PHE A 14 -12.66 25.39 -11.89
CA PHE A 14 -13.35 24.10 -12.08
C PHE A 14 -14.87 24.18 -11.78
N ARG A 15 -15.31 25.09 -10.89
CA ARG A 15 -16.74 25.32 -10.61
C ARG A 15 -17.51 25.88 -11.81
N TRP A 16 -16.84 26.57 -12.72
CA TRP A 16 -17.45 27.10 -13.94
C TRP A 16 -17.46 26.09 -15.09
N LEU A 17 -16.76 24.96 -14.94
CA LEU A 17 -16.73 23.91 -15.94
C LEU A 17 -18.03 23.09 -15.87
N HIS A 18 -18.69 22.91 -17.01
CA HIS A 18 -19.90 22.09 -17.10
C HIS A 18 -19.63 20.67 -16.59
N PRO A 19 -20.53 20.07 -15.79
CA PRO A 19 -20.30 18.76 -15.15
C PRO A 19 -19.96 17.65 -16.15
N ASP A 20 -20.58 17.62 -17.32
CA ASP A 20 -20.31 16.58 -18.35
C ASP A 20 -18.86 16.58 -18.82
N ILE A 21 -18.20 17.75 -18.83
CA ILE A 21 -16.79 17.89 -19.24
C ILE A 21 -15.89 17.75 -18.01
N GLY A 22 -16.27 18.38 -16.89
CA GLY A 22 -15.50 18.37 -15.66
C GLY A 22 -15.33 16.98 -15.06
N VAL A 23 -16.39 16.16 -15.05
CA VAL A 23 -16.35 14.79 -14.54
C VAL A 23 -15.42 13.92 -15.39
N GLY A 24 -15.51 14.02 -16.73
CA GLY A 24 -14.63 13.26 -17.63
C GLY A 24 -13.15 13.61 -17.46
N ILE A 25 -12.81 14.90 -17.35
CA ILE A 25 -11.44 15.36 -17.10
C ILE A 25 -10.94 14.88 -15.72
N ALA A 26 -11.78 14.99 -14.68
CA ALA A 26 -11.42 14.56 -13.33
C ALA A 26 -11.17 13.05 -13.27
N GLN A 27 -12.02 12.23 -13.91
CA GLN A 27 -11.85 10.79 -14.00
C GLN A 27 -10.57 10.43 -14.74
N TYR A 28 -10.32 11.05 -15.91
CA TYR A 28 -9.11 10.81 -16.69
C TYR A 28 -7.84 11.11 -15.89
N LEU A 29 -7.77 12.29 -15.26
CA LEU A 29 -6.62 12.69 -14.45
C LEU A 29 -6.44 11.80 -13.21
N SER A 30 -7.53 11.38 -12.56
CA SER A 30 -7.47 10.48 -11.40
C SER A 30 -6.95 9.09 -11.77
N VAL A 31 -7.44 8.52 -12.87
CA VAL A 31 -7.02 7.18 -13.33
C VAL A 31 -5.56 7.20 -13.78
N LYS A 32 -5.14 8.22 -14.57
CA LYS A 32 -3.76 8.32 -15.02
C LYS A 32 -2.78 8.49 -13.86
N ASN A 33 -3.15 9.29 -12.85
CA ASN A 33 -2.31 9.45 -11.67
C ASN A 33 -2.10 8.13 -10.92
N LYS A 34 -3.18 7.35 -10.77
CA LYS A 34 -3.15 6.05 -10.08
C LYS A 34 -2.30 5.03 -10.84
N LEU A 35 -2.43 4.97 -12.17
CA LEU A 35 -1.65 4.07 -13.02
C LEU A 35 -0.15 4.39 -12.99
N ILE A 36 0.20 5.69 -12.98
CA ILE A 36 1.61 6.13 -12.91
C ILE A 36 2.22 5.79 -11.53
N SER A 37 1.46 5.88 -10.44
CA SER A 37 1.95 5.51 -9.10
C SER A 37 1.92 4.00 -8.82
N GLY A 38 1.15 3.22 -9.58
CA GLY A 38 0.95 1.78 -9.31
C GLY A 38 2.12 0.90 -9.73
N ASP A 39 2.84 1.25 -10.80
CA ASP A 39 4.02 0.50 -11.26
C ASP A 39 5.25 0.71 -10.35
N ASP A 40 5.37 1.89 -9.72
CA ASP A 40 6.47 2.19 -8.80
C ASP A 40 6.35 1.45 -7.46
N ASP A 41 5.12 1.16 -7.00
CA ASP A 41 4.86 0.47 -5.72
C ASP A 41 5.28 -1.02 -5.73
N ALA A 42 5.36 -1.64 -6.91
CA ALA A 42 5.63 -3.07 -7.09
C ALA A 42 7.11 -3.47 -6.96
N THR A 43 8.04 -2.51 -6.95
CA THR A 43 9.46 -2.81 -6.79
C THR A 43 9.87 -2.75 -5.32
N PHE A 44 10.43 -3.85 -4.81
CA PHE A 44 11.06 -3.86 -3.50
C PHE A 44 12.36 -3.07 -3.57
N LEU A 45 12.42 -1.93 -2.88
CA LEU A 45 13.57 -1.02 -2.95
C LEU A 45 14.71 -1.42 -1.99
N GLY A 46 14.57 -2.56 -1.30
CA GLY A 46 15.45 -2.99 -0.22
C GLY A 46 15.02 -2.46 1.14
N GLU A 47 15.36 -3.16 2.22
CA GLU A 47 14.94 -2.81 3.60
C GLU A 47 15.26 -1.37 4.00
N GLU A 48 16.41 -0.85 3.55
CA GLU A 48 16.88 0.49 3.87
C GLU A 48 16.07 1.60 3.17
N ASN A 49 15.35 1.27 2.09
CA ASN A 49 14.51 2.22 1.36
C ASN A 49 13.01 2.03 1.67
N GLU A 50 12.65 1.01 2.45
CA GLU A 50 11.28 0.72 2.85
C GLU A 50 10.89 1.49 4.12
N TRP A 51 10.11 2.57 3.96
CA TRP A 51 9.76 3.45 5.08
C TRP A 51 9.04 2.75 6.24
N LEU A 52 8.22 1.72 5.94
CA LEU A 52 7.52 0.93 6.95
C LEU A 52 8.47 -0.01 7.71
N VAL A 53 9.49 -0.55 7.04
CA VAL A 53 10.52 -1.38 7.68
C VAL A 53 11.34 -0.51 8.63
N GLN A 54 11.78 0.66 8.19
CA GLN A 54 12.47 1.62 9.07
C GLN A 54 11.59 2.07 10.24
N TYR A 55 10.30 2.29 10.01
CA TYR A 55 9.35 2.62 11.07
C TYR A 55 9.25 1.49 12.09
N ALA A 56 9.16 0.23 11.65
CA ALA A 56 9.15 -0.92 12.52
C ALA A 56 10.43 -1.02 13.36
N LYS A 57 11.61 -0.90 12.73
CA LYS A 57 12.92 -0.86 13.41
C LYS A 57 12.95 0.22 14.51
N ARG A 58 12.55 1.46 14.21
CA ARG A 58 12.47 2.55 15.21
C ARG A 58 11.49 2.28 16.34
N LYS A 59 10.37 1.61 16.06
CA LYS A 59 9.37 1.27 17.09
C LYS A 59 9.80 0.10 17.96
N LEU A 60 10.64 -0.78 17.42
CA LEU A 60 11.24 -1.90 18.14
C LEU A 60 12.26 -1.39 19.17
N GLU A 61 12.99 -0.31 18.88
CA GLU A 61 13.89 0.37 19.83
C GLU A 61 13.17 0.91 21.08
N ASP A 62 11.94 1.39 20.92
CA ASP A 62 11.12 1.94 22.02
C ASP A 62 10.45 0.83 22.84
N LYS A 63 9.88 -0.19 22.17
CA LYS A 63 9.23 -1.31 22.84
C LYS A 63 9.25 -2.56 21.97
N HIS A 64 9.63 -3.69 22.58
CA HIS A 64 9.59 -5.00 21.93
C HIS A 64 8.18 -5.36 21.45
N ARG A 65 8.12 -5.90 20.22
CA ARG A 65 6.93 -6.43 19.56
C ARG A 65 7.38 -7.60 18.69
N ASP A 66 6.70 -8.73 18.76
CA ASP A 66 7.09 -9.91 17.97
C ASP A 66 6.69 -9.76 16.49
N TYR A 67 5.64 -8.98 16.21
CA TYR A 67 5.13 -8.77 14.85
C TYR A 67 4.74 -7.32 14.57
N PHE A 68 5.10 -6.85 13.38
CA PHE A 68 4.61 -5.62 12.78
C PHE A 68 3.83 -5.93 11.50
N ILE A 69 2.52 -5.71 11.51
CA ILE A 69 1.64 -6.07 10.39
C ILE A 69 1.22 -4.80 9.65
N PHE A 70 1.44 -4.78 8.33
CA PHE A 70 1.10 -3.67 7.46
C PHE A 70 0.39 -4.13 6.18
N GLY A 71 -0.23 -3.16 5.51
CA GLY A 71 -0.71 -3.27 4.14
C GLY A 71 -0.13 -2.13 3.30
N HIS A 72 -0.98 -1.50 2.49
CA HIS A 72 -0.69 -0.28 1.70
C HIS A 72 0.32 -0.42 0.55
N ARG A 73 1.38 -1.21 0.69
CA ARG A 73 2.36 -1.47 -0.37
C ARG A 73 1.86 -2.43 -1.45
N HIS A 74 0.76 -3.14 -1.20
CA HIS A 74 0.20 -4.16 -2.10
C HIS A 74 1.16 -5.32 -2.44
N LEU A 75 2.40 -5.29 -1.92
CA LEU A 75 3.43 -6.30 -2.11
C LEU A 75 3.53 -7.18 -0.85
N PRO A 76 3.28 -8.50 -0.95
CA PRO A 76 3.46 -9.42 0.18
C PRO A 76 4.93 -9.50 0.58
N MET A 77 5.23 -9.29 1.87
CA MET A 77 6.59 -9.29 2.39
C MET A 77 6.63 -9.90 3.79
N ASN A 78 7.66 -10.69 4.07
CA ASN A 78 8.00 -11.14 5.41
C ASN A 78 9.49 -10.88 5.64
N ILE A 79 9.83 -10.01 6.58
CA ILE A 79 11.18 -9.51 6.81
C ILE A 79 11.51 -9.69 8.30
N ASP A 80 12.62 -10.37 8.58
CA ASP A 80 13.16 -10.48 9.94
C ASP A 80 13.76 -9.12 10.36
N LEU A 81 13.28 -8.55 11.46
CA LEU A 81 13.79 -7.31 12.03
C LEU A 81 14.86 -7.57 13.11
N GLY A 82 15.17 -8.83 13.40
CA GLY A 82 16.00 -9.26 14.53
C GLY A 82 15.23 -9.25 15.85
N ASN A 83 15.87 -9.72 16.93
CA ASN A 83 15.29 -9.79 18.29
C ASN A 83 13.95 -10.55 18.37
N ASN A 84 13.76 -11.60 17.56
CA ASN A 84 12.49 -12.33 17.44
C ASN A 84 11.31 -11.43 17.02
N SER A 85 11.57 -10.36 16.26
CA SER A 85 10.55 -9.48 15.71
C SER A 85 10.48 -9.62 14.19
N ASN A 86 9.28 -9.77 13.64
CA ASN A 86 9.07 -9.86 12.19
C ASN A 86 8.20 -8.71 11.67
N TYR A 87 8.52 -8.23 10.48
CA TYR A 87 7.69 -7.36 9.68
C TYR A 87 6.91 -8.18 8.66
N LEU A 88 5.60 -7.98 8.61
CA LEU A 88 4.73 -8.63 7.64
C LEU A 88 3.93 -7.58 6.87
N ASN A 89 4.05 -7.57 5.54
CA ASN A 89 3.10 -6.89 4.65
C ASN A 89 2.18 -7.92 4.01
N ILE A 90 0.87 -7.77 4.21
CA ILE A 90 -0.11 -8.78 3.75
C ILE A 90 -0.36 -8.74 2.24
N GLY A 91 0.21 -7.79 1.51
CA GLY A 91 0.00 -7.64 0.07
C GLY A 91 -1.43 -7.21 -0.27
N ASP A 92 -2.05 -7.88 -1.23
CA ASP A 92 -3.44 -7.64 -1.61
C ASP A 92 -4.17 -8.88 -2.12
N TRP A 93 -5.49 -8.73 -2.27
CA TRP A 93 -6.44 -9.72 -2.75
C TRP A 93 -6.79 -9.59 -4.25
N ILE A 94 -6.06 -8.79 -5.01
CA ILE A 94 -6.31 -8.56 -6.46
C ILE A 94 -5.25 -9.26 -7.29
N GLN A 95 -3.97 -9.11 -6.92
CA GLN A 95 -2.82 -9.67 -7.63
C GLN A 95 -2.25 -10.87 -6.89
N TYR A 96 -2.06 -10.77 -5.58
CA TYR A 96 -1.32 -11.77 -4.80
C TYR A 96 -2.21 -12.77 -4.06
N PHE A 97 -3.47 -12.41 -3.79
CA PHE A 97 -4.39 -13.23 -2.99
C PHE A 97 -3.81 -13.64 -1.63
N THR A 98 -3.02 -12.77 -1.02
CA THR A 98 -2.32 -13.05 0.24
C THR A 98 -3.06 -12.56 1.48
N TYR A 99 -2.88 -13.26 2.60
CA TYR A 99 -3.51 -12.96 3.87
C TYR A 99 -2.64 -13.45 5.05
N GLY A 100 -2.73 -12.78 6.20
CA GLY A 100 -2.04 -13.21 7.42
C GLY A 100 -2.88 -14.18 8.24
N VAL A 101 -2.26 -15.23 8.79
CA VAL A 101 -2.88 -16.18 9.71
C VAL A 101 -2.09 -16.21 11.00
N PHE A 102 -2.76 -15.93 12.12
CA PHE A 102 -2.20 -16.08 13.45
C PHE A 102 -2.88 -17.24 14.16
N ASP A 103 -2.11 -18.25 14.57
CA ASP A 103 -2.63 -19.46 15.21
C ASP A 103 -2.62 -19.39 16.75
N GLY A 104 -2.15 -18.28 17.32
CA GLY A 104 -1.97 -18.09 18.76
C GLY A 104 -0.51 -18.13 19.19
N GLU A 105 0.38 -18.68 18.37
CA GLU A 105 1.83 -18.76 18.61
C GLU A 105 2.62 -18.01 17.54
N GLN A 106 2.27 -18.20 16.27
CA GLN A 106 2.99 -17.66 15.12
C GLN A 106 2.07 -17.00 14.11
N LEU A 107 2.58 -15.95 13.47
CA LEU A 107 1.94 -15.26 12.36
C LEU A 107 2.59 -15.66 11.04
N GLU A 108 1.81 -16.23 10.13
CA GLU A 108 2.25 -16.67 8.80
C GLU A 108 1.54 -15.87 7.70
N LEU A 109 2.25 -15.57 6.62
CA LEU A 109 1.65 -15.05 5.40
C LEU A 109 1.28 -16.21 4.47
N LYS A 110 0.00 -16.35 4.16
CA LYS A 110 -0.53 -17.40 3.28
C LYS A 110 -1.08 -16.80 2.00
N THR A 111 -1.08 -17.60 0.94
CA THR A 111 -1.68 -17.28 -0.34
C THR A 111 -2.94 -18.13 -0.53
N TYR A 112 -4.01 -17.52 -1.03
CA TYR A 112 -5.22 -18.24 -1.39
C TYR A 112 -5.06 -18.77 -2.82
N GLU A 113 -5.03 -20.09 -2.95
CA GLU A 113 -5.03 -20.75 -4.26
C GLU A 113 -6.46 -20.77 -4.81
N LEU A 114 -6.66 -20.12 -5.95
CA LEU A 114 -7.90 -20.27 -6.71
C LEU A 114 -7.89 -21.67 -7.32
N ASN A 115 -8.66 -22.60 -6.76
CA ASN A 115 -8.90 -23.90 -7.40
C ASN A 115 -9.53 -23.65 -8.78
N THR A 116 -8.76 -23.85 -9.83
CA THR A 116 -9.22 -23.82 -11.24
C THR A 116 -9.86 -25.14 -11.64
N ASP A 117 -10.69 -25.70 -10.77
CA ASP A 117 -11.52 -26.87 -11.08
C ASP A 117 -12.96 -26.40 -11.30
N ASN A 118 -13.27 -26.02 -12.55
CA ASN A 118 -14.58 -26.11 -13.23
C ASN A 118 -14.48 -25.63 -14.68
#